data_AF-A0A358CVZ9-F1
#
_entry.id   AF-A0A358CVZ9-F1
#
_cell.length_a   1.000
_cell.length_b   1.000
_cell.length_c   1.000
_cell.angle_alpha   90.00
_cell.angle_beta   90.00
_cell.angle_gamma   90.00
#
_symmetry.space_group_name_H-M   'P 1'
#
loop_
_entity.id
_entity.type
_entity.pdbx_description
1 polymer ?
#
loop_
_entity_poly.entity_id
_entity_poly.type
_entity_poly.pdbx_seq_one_letter_code
_entity_poly.pdbx_strand_id
1 'polypeptide(L)'
;GRMYGHGQITIALCEAYGLTRDVKLEQAAQAAIRYALAAQLPDGGWRYHLPDTDESGFLESWKNRGDLSMTGWFLLALKTAEMAGLQTPAIEESFQQVDGFLDQLRIVSDNPESVDLGYDYQFNPLSPVRKFQSAISAEAILGKLFLGATPDDQHVRAVVDRLLIESPIAFPESARKSGRAVEFAAIDGRSMNHAVKNIYAWYYITQVCHHVGGRVWREWNADMCTLLPENQEAGGFERGSWSPAHDLYGVKGGRLFTTALCACMLETYYRHLSLYGMHEKN
;
A
#
# COMPACT_ATOMS: atom_id res chain seq x y z
N GLY A 1 6.13 10.35 18.59
CA GLY A 1 5.12 10.20 17.52
C GLY A 1 4.65 8.77 17.47
N ARG A 2 3.49 8.47 16.89
CA ARG A 2 3.04 7.09 16.67
C ARG A 2 3.78 6.49 15.47
N MET A 3 4.01 5.17 15.46
CA MET A 3 4.79 4.48 14.41
C MET A 3 4.25 4.73 12.99
N TYR A 4 2.94 4.88 12.84
CA TYR A 4 2.30 5.10 11.52
C TYR A 4 2.85 6.34 10.81
N GLY A 5 2.96 7.47 11.53
CA GLY A 5 3.53 8.69 10.98
C GLY A 5 5.04 8.58 10.71
N HIS A 6 5.75 7.74 11.46
CA HIS A 6 7.20 7.56 11.27
C HIS A 6 7.53 6.95 9.90
N GLY A 7 6.79 5.92 9.47
CA GLY A 7 6.96 5.33 8.14
C GLY A 7 6.75 6.36 7.03
N GLN A 8 5.65 7.13 7.10
CA GLN A 8 5.32 8.17 6.13
C GLN A 8 6.33 9.32 6.09
N ILE A 9 6.79 9.78 7.26
CA ILE A 9 7.85 10.80 7.35
C ILE A 9 9.15 10.28 6.77
N THR A 10 9.49 9.01 6.99
CA THR A 10 10.69 8.39 6.43
C THR A 10 10.65 8.39 4.91
N ILE A 11 9.50 8.06 4.30
CA ILE A 11 9.30 8.18 2.84
C ILE A 11 9.57 9.62 2.39
N ALA A 12 8.90 10.60 2.99
CA ALA A 12 9.02 12.01 2.60
C ALA A 12 10.46 12.53 2.73
N LEU A 13 11.18 12.16 3.79
CA LEU A 13 12.60 12.53 3.96
C LEU A 13 13.48 11.90 2.88
N CYS A 14 13.28 10.61 2.57
CA CYS A 14 14.04 9.93 1.54
C CYS A 14 13.77 10.51 0.14
N GLU A 15 12.51 10.81 -0.20
CA GLU A 15 12.15 11.44 -1.48
C GLU A 15 12.73 12.85 -1.59
N ALA A 16 12.56 13.68 -0.55
CA ALA A 16 13.09 15.03 -0.53
C ALA A 16 14.61 15.03 -0.67
N TYR A 17 15.32 14.10 0.01
CA TYR A 17 16.74 13.92 -0.19
C TYR A 17 17.08 13.45 -1.61
N GLY A 18 16.36 12.45 -2.15
CA GLY A 18 16.59 11.94 -3.50
C GLY A 18 16.48 13.02 -4.58
N LEU A 19 15.56 13.98 -4.40
CA LEU A 19 15.35 15.11 -5.31
C LEU A 19 16.37 16.24 -5.13
N THR A 20 16.71 16.60 -3.89
CA THR A 20 17.48 17.83 -3.59
C THR A 20 18.95 17.59 -3.34
N ARG A 21 19.31 16.38 -2.89
CA ARG A 21 20.65 16.03 -2.39
C ARG A 21 21.14 16.91 -1.23
N ASP A 22 20.22 17.49 -0.44
CA ASP A 22 20.57 18.25 0.76
C ASP A 22 21.09 17.32 1.86
N VAL A 23 22.32 17.57 2.31
CA VAL A 23 23.01 16.81 3.37
C VAL A 23 22.22 16.80 4.69
N LYS A 24 21.46 17.84 5.01
CA LYS A 24 20.62 17.86 6.22
C LYS A 24 19.47 16.85 6.12
N LEU A 25 18.89 16.72 4.92
CA LEU A 25 17.84 15.72 4.66
C LEU A 25 18.43 14.32 4.64
N GLU A 26 19.64 14.13 4.13
CA GLU A 26 20.36 12.86 4.19
C GLU A 26 20.49 12.35 5.64
N GLN A 27 20.99 13.20 6.54
CA GLN A 27 21.19 12.85 7.94
C GLN A 27 19.86 12.52 8.64
N ALA A 28 18.81 13.29 8.36
CA ALA A 28 17.48 13.06 8.89
C ALA A 28 16.88 11.74 8.35
N ALA A 29 16.99 11.47 7.05
CA ALA A 29 16.53 10.24 6.42
C ALA A 29 17.25 9.01 6.99
N GLN A 30 18.58 9.05 7.09
CA GLN A 30 19.37 7.96 7.68
C GLN A 30 19.00 7.71 9.15
N ALA A 31 18.73 8.75 9.95
CA ALA A 31 18.27 8.59 11.33
C ALA A 31 16.88 7.95 11.38
N ALA A 32 15.96 8.38 10.51
CA ALA A 32 14.62 7.81 10.43
C ALA A 32 14.63 6.34 9.99
N ILE A 33 15.49 5.98 9.02
CA ILE A 33 15.71 4.60 8.57
C ILE A 33 16.26 3.73 9.71
N ARG A 34 17.27 4.20 10.45
CA ARG A 34 17.81 3.45 11.60
C ARG A 34 16.74 3.18 12.65
N TYR A 35 15.88 4.15 12.92
CA TYR A 35 14.76 3.97 13.85
C TYR A 35 13.73 2.97 13.30
N ALA A 36 13.42 3.02 12.01
CA ALA A 36 12.54 2.06 11.36
C ALA A 36 13.06 0.62 11.48
N LEU A 37 14.33 0.40 11.13
CA LEU A 37 14.98 -0.92 11.22
C LEU A 37 15.04 -1.43 12.66
N ALA A 38 15.36 -0.57 13.63
CA ALA A 38 15.39 -0.95 15.05
C ALA A 38 14.02 -1.32 15.62
N ALA A 39 12.93 -0.91 14.96
CA ALA A 39 11.57 -1.22 15.36
C ALA A 39 10.95 -2.41 14.59
N GLN A 40 11.69 -3.02 13.66
CA GLN A 40 11.24 -4.22 12.95
C GLN A 40 11.11 -5.38 13.94
N LEU A 41 10.02 -6.13 13.82
CA LEU A 41 9.74 -7.27 14.70
C LEU A 41 10.43 -8.55 14.19
N PRO A 42 10.63 -9.55 15.06
CA PRO A 42 11.26 -10.81 14.68
C PRO A 42 10.56 -11.58 13.55
N ASP A 43 9.27 -11.34 13.33
CA ASP A 43 8.51 -11.95 12.25
C ASP A 43 8.71 -11.25 10.89
N GLY A 44 9.49 -10.16 10.86
CA GLY A 44 9.80 -9.34 9.69
C GLY A 44 8.84 -8.16 9.50
N GLY A 45 7.76 -8.06 10.27
CA GLY A 45 6.77 -7.00 10.14
C GLY A 45 7.00 -5.81 11.10
N TRP A 46 6.09 -4.85 11.03
CA TRP A 46 6.01 -3.70 11.95
C TRP A 46 4.64 -3.59 12.61
N ARG A 47 4.59 -2.81 13.69
CA ARG A 47 3.37 -2.57 14.46
C ARG A 47 3.22 -1.10 14.85
N TYR A 48 2.02 -0.73 15.29
CA TYR A 48 1.66 0.64 15.68
C TYR A 48 2.41 1.19 16.90
N HIS A 49 3.05 0.32 17.68
CA HIS A 49 3.85 0.64 18.86
C HIS A 49 5.26 0.09 18.69
N LEU A 50 6.20 0.63 19.47
CA LEU A 50 7.53 0.06 19.55
C LEU A 50 7.45 -1.35 20.14
N PRO A 51 8.35 -2.27 19.71
CA PRO A 51 8.39 -3.61 20.26
C PRO A 51 8.57 -3.59 21.78
N ASP A 52 7.85 -4.46 22.47
CA ASP A 52 8.05 -4.69 23.91
C ASP A 52 9.33 -5.53 24.08
N THR A 53 10.31 -5.04 24.86
CA THR A 53 11.61 -5.70 25.05
C THR A 53 11.96 -5.86 26.53
N ASP A 54 12.77 -6.86 26.85
CA ASP A 54 13.44 -7.03 28.14
C ASP A 54 14.96 -7.22 27.97
N GLU A 55 15.66 -7.62 29.04
CA GLU A 55 17.11 -7.88 29.01
C GLU A 55 17.52 -8.99 28.02
N SER A 56 16.59 -9.87 27.64
CA SER A 56 16.80 -10.98 26.70
C SER A 56 16.42 -10.62 25.26
N GLY A 57 15.93 -9.40 25.01
CA GLY A 57 15.53 -8.92 23.68
C GLY A 57 14.02 -8.79 23.53
N PHE A 58 13.49 -9.19 22.37
CA PHE A 58 12.05 -9.07 22.09
C PHE A 58 11.23 -10.03 22.95
N LEU A 59 10.22 -9.50 23.62
CA LEU A 59 9.26 -10.33 24.36
C LEU A 59 8.40 -11.14 23.39
N GLU A 60 8.21 -12.43 23.69
CA GLU A 60 7.27 -13.27 22.95
C GLU A 60 5.83 -12.90 23.36
N SER A 61 5.18 -12.10 22.52
CA SER A 61 3.85 -11.55 22.81
C SER A 61 3.09 -11.29 21.51
N TRP A 62 1.76 -11.39 21.57
CA TRP A 62 0.87 -11.00 20.47
C TRP A 62 1.05 -9.52 20.08
N LYS A 63 1.55 -8.69 21.00
CA LYS A 63 1.89 -7.28 20.75
C LYS A 63 3.09 -7.14 19.81
N ASN A 64 4.07 -8.04 19.94
CA ASN A 64 5.23 -8.17 19.06
C ASN A 64 4.93 -9.09 17.86
N ARG A 65 3.84 -8.78 17.16
CA ARG A 65 3.49 -9.39 15.88
C ARG A 65 3.15 -8.30 14.90
N GLY A 66 3.79 -8.35 13.73
CA GLY A 66 3.56 -7.39 12.66
C GLY A 66 2.14 -7.45 12.12
N ASP A 67 1.68 -6.34 11.54
CA ASP A 67 0.58 -6.37 10.58
C ASP A 67 1.01 -5.79 9.25
N LEU A 68 0.25 -6.14 8.23
CA LEU A 68 0.59 -5.74 6.89
C LEU A 68 0.45 -4.23 6.65
N SER A 69 -0.55 -3.60 7.28
CA SER A 69 -0.77 -2.15 7.11
C SER A 69 0.40 -1.29 7.54
N MET A 70 1.03 -1.65 8.67
CA MET A 70 2.23 -0.99 9.16
C MET A 70 3.45 -1.40 8.34
N THR A 71 3.56 -2.70 8.03
CA THR A 71 4.69 -3.24 7.25
C THR A 71 4.76 -2.63 5.87
N GLY A 72 3.63 -2.39 5.20
CA GLY A 72 3.57 -1.74 3.89
C GLY A 72 4.19 -0.35 3.88
N TRP A 73 3.89 0.47 4.90
CA TRP A 73 4.50 1.81 5.01
C TRP A 73 6.01 1.76 5.25
N PHE A 74 6.49 0.84 6.08
CA PHE A 74 7.92 0.69 6.34
C PHE A 74 8.66 0.10 5.14
N LEU A 75 8.08 -0.88 4.46
CA LEU A 75 8.62 -1.43 3.23
C LEU A 75 8.76 -0.35 2.15
N LEU A 76 7.72 0.48 1.96
CA LEU A 76 7.78 1.60 1.03
C LEU A 76 8.85 2.62 1.45
N ALA A 77 9.01 2.90 2.75
CA ALA A 77 10.06 3.77 3.26
C ALA A 77 11.46 3.24 2.94
N LEU A 78 11.71 1.95 3.18
CA LEU A 78 12.99 1.30 2.89
C LEU A 78 13.27 1.24 1.38
N LYS A 79 12.25 0.94 0.56
CA LYS A 79 12.40 0.97 -0.91
C LYS A 79 12.69 2.37 -1.43
N THR A 80 12.04 3.38 -0.85
CA THR A 80 12.30 4.79 -1.18
C THR A 80 13.73 5.19 -0.79
N ALA A 81 14.23 4.70 0.35
CA ALA A 81 15.62 4.91 0.76
C ALA A 81 16.60 4.30 -0.25
N GLU A 82 16.37 3.06 -0.69
CA GLU A 82 17.16 2.42 -1.75
C GLU A 82 17.17 3.26 -3.03
N MET A 83 16.00 3.69 -3.51
CA MET A 83 15.87 4.53 -4.71
C MET A 83 16.59 5.89 -4.57
N ALA A 84 16.64 6.45 -3.37
CA ALA A 84 17.37 7.69 -3.08
C ALA A 84 18.90 7.48 -3.00
N GLY A 85 19.39 6.24 -3.04
CA GLY A 85 20.80 5.89 -2.90
C GLY A 85 21.27 5.76 -1.45
N LEU A 86 20.35 5.54 -0.51
CA LEU A 86 20.63 5.33 0.92
C LEU A 86 20.67 3.84 1.30
N GLN A 87 20.98 2.97 0.33
CA GLN A 87 21.01 1.52 0.54
C GLN A 87 22.05 1.13 1.59
N THR A 88 21.69 0.18 2.46
CA THR A 88 22.59 -0.43 3.44
C THR A 88 22.35 -1.93 3.54
N PRO A 89 23.32 -2.74 4.01
CA PRO A 89 23.11 -4.17 4.23
C PRO A 89 21.93 -4.49 5.16
N ALA A 90 21.64 -3.62 6.13
CA ALA A 90 20.51 -3.79 7.04
C ALA A 90 19.15 -3.61 6.34
N ILE A 91 19.09 -2.81 5.28
CA ILE A 91 17.88 -2.70 4.44
C ILE A 91 17.67 -4.00 3.66
N GLU A 92 18.73 -4.58 3.10
CA GLU A 92 18.67 -5.85 2.38
C GLU A 92 18.23 -7.01 3.29
N GLU A 93 18.78 -7.09 4.50
CA GLU A 93 18.34 -8.07 5.51
C GLU A 93 16.86 -7.88 5.86
N SER A 94 16.45 -6.63 6.06
CA SER A 94 15.05 -6.28 6.35
C SER A 94 14.11 -6.72 5.23
N PHE A 95 14.50 -6.56 3.96
CA PHE A 95 13.74 -7.02 2.81
C PHE A 95 13.54 -8.55 2.80
N GLN A 96 14.56 -9.32 3.13
CA GLN A 96 14.46 -10.78 3.23
C GLN A 96 13.50 -11.21 4.36
N GLN A 97 13.55 -10.51 5.50
CA GLN A 97 12.63 -10.76 6.62
C GLN A 97 11.18 -10.41 6.25
N VAL A 98 10.97 -9.30 5.53
CA VAL A 98 9.65 -8.93 5.01
C VAL A 98 9.13 -9.97 4.03
N ASP A 99 9.96 -10.54 3.16
CA ASP A 99 9.51 -11.59 2.23
C ASP A 99 8.92 -12.79 2.98
N GLY A 100 9.64 -13.26 4.02
CA GLY A 100 9.17 -14.32 4.90
C GLY A 100 7.92 -13.94 5.71
N PHE A 101 7.76 -12.68 6.09
CA PHE A 101 6.54 -12.16 6.71
C PHE A 101 5.34 -12.24 5.74
N LEU A 102 5.51 -11.78 4.51
CA LEU A 102 4.45 -11.79 3.49
C LEU A 102 3.98 -13.22 3.20
N ASP A 103 4.91 -14.17 3.09
CA ASP A 103 4.57 -15.58 2.85
C ASP A 103 3.72 -16.17 3.97
N GLN A 104 3.94 -15.78 5.23
CA GLN A 104 3.11 -16.21 6.36
C GLN A 104 1.67 -15.71 6.28
N LEU A 105 1.43 -14.58 5.61
CA LEU A 105 0.11 -13.93 5.48
C LEU A 105 -0.67 -14.36 4.24
N ARG A 106 -0.05 -15.07 3.29
CA ARG A 106 -0.69 -15.52 2.05
C ARG A 106 -1.92 -16.38 2.33
N ILE A 107 -3.05 -16.06 1.72
CA ILE A 107 -4.30 -16.81 1.87
C ILE A 107 -4.21 -18.04 0.98
N VAL A 108 -3.93 -19.19 1.58
CA VAL A 108 -3.79 -20.46 0.87
C VAL A 108 -5.16 -21.11 0.69
N SER A 109 -5.48 -21.53 -0.54
CA SER A 109 -6.69 -22.29 -0.81
C SER A 109 -6.57 -23.75 -0.38
N ASP A 110 -7.62 -24.31 0.22
CA ASP A 110 -7.69 -25.74 0.53
C ASP A 110 -7.79 -26.62 -0.74
N ASN A 111 -8.13 -26.01 -1.88
CA ASN A 111 -8.14 -26.68 -3.18
C ASN A 111 -6.79 -26.45 -3.90
N PRO A 112 -5.98 -27.50 -4.15
CA PRO A 112 -4.70 -27.40 -4.85
C PRO A 112 -4.80 -26.86 -6.29
N GLU A 113 -5.98 -26.91 -6.91
CA GLU A 113 -6.23 -26.39 -8.25
C GLU A 113 -6.61 -24.90 -8.26
N SER A 114 -6.90 -24.32 -7.08
CA SER A 114 -7.19 -22.90 -6.93
C SER A 114 -5.91 -22.12 -6.73
N VAL A 115 -5.80 -20.99 -7.41
CA VAL A 115 -4.78 -19.99 -7.09
C VAL A 115 -5.11 -19.31 -5.76
N ASP A 116 -4.08 -18.98 -4.99
CA ASP A 116 -4.20 -18.19 -3.76
C ASP A 116 -4.59 -16.75 -4.12
N LEU A 117 -5.61 -16.23 -3.44
CA LEU A 117 -6.31 -15.02 -3.89
C LEU A 117 -6.06 -13.79 -3.01
N GLY A 118 -4.96 -13.75 -2.25
CA GLY A 118 -4.49 -12.53 -1.59
C GLY A 118 -3.82 -12.79 -0.25
N TYR A 119 -3.88 -11.80 0.63
CA TYR A 119 -3.16 -11.77 1.90
C TYR A 119 -4.08 -11.36 3.05
N ASP A 120 -3.82 -11.95 4.21
CA ASP A 120 -4.47 -11.60 5.47
C ASP A 120 -3.76 -10.42 6.15
N TYR A 121 -4.46 -9.75 7.05
CA TYR A 121 -3.98 -8.55 7.74
C TYR A 121 -2.81 -8.84 8.68
N GLN A 122 -2.89 -9.94 9.42
CA GLN A 122 -1.93 -10.32 10.45
C GLN A 122 -2.01 -11.82 10.67
N PHE A 123 -0.88 -12.46 10.94
CA PHE A 123 -0.85 -13.86 11.30
C PHE A 123 -1.51 -14.05 12.66
N ASN A 124 -2.57 -14.87 12.70
CA ASN A 124 -3.23 -15.25 13.93
C ASN A 124 -3.34 -16.78 14.01
N PRO A 125 -2.49 -17.46 14.80
CA PRO A 125 -2.53 -18.92 14.91
C PRO A 125 -3.83 -19.44 15.55
N LEU A 126 -4.59 -18.56 16.23
CA LEU A 126 -5.85 -18.90 16.88
C LEU A 126 -7.07 -18.66 15.99
N SER A 127 -6.89 -18.07 14.80
CA SER A 127 -7.98 -17.88 13.83
C SER A 127 -7.63 -18.56 12.51
N PRO A 128 -8.30 -19.68 12.17
CA PRO A 128 -8.05 -20.35 10.90
C PRO A 128 -8.64 -19.57 9.71
N VAL A 129 -9.53 -18.60 9.97
CA VAL A 129 -10.21 -17.84 8.92
C VAL A 129 -9.32 -16.67 8.49
N ARG A 130 -8.69 -16.81 7.33
CA ARG A 130 -7.98 -15.72 6.67
C ARG A 130 -8.95 -14.92 5.81
N LYS A 131 -8.90 -13.59 5.89
CA LYS A 131 -9.83 -12.72 5.16
C LYS A 131 -9.10 -11.82 4.18
N PHE A 132 -9.49 -11.95 2.91
CA PHE A 132 -9.04 -11.02 1.87
C PHE A 132 -9.50 -9.60 2.18
N GLN A 133 -8.58 -8.65 2.02
CA GLN A 133 -8.84 -7.22 2.05
C GLN A 133 -8.02 -6.56 0.94
N SER A 134 -8.65 -5.70 0.14
CA SER A 134 -8.02 -5.15 -1.07
C SER A 134 -6.77 -4.33 -0.77
N ALA A 135 -6.80 -3.45 0.25
CA ALA A 135 -5.64 -2.65 0.63
C ALA A 135 -4.47 -3.53 1.08
N ILE A 136 -4.75 -4.51 1.95
CA ILE A 136 -3.79 -5.47 2.50
C ILE A 136 -3.18 -6.29 1.35
N SER A 137 -4.00 -6.87 0.49
CA SER A 137 -3.49 -7.68 -0.63
C SER A 137 -2.70 -6.83 -1.63
N ALA A 138 -3.09 -5.58 -1.88
CA ALA A 138 -2.32 -4.66 -2.72
C ALA A 138 -0.97 -4.28 -2.09
N GLU A 139 -0.91 -4.02 -0.79
CA GLU A 139 0.33 -3.78 -0.04
C GLU A 139 1.30 -4.97 -0.14
N ALA A 140 0.79 -6.19 0.08
CA ALA A 140 1.61 -7.40 -0.05
C ALA A 140 2.12 -7.59 -1.48
N ILE A 141 1.28 -7.45 -2.50
CA ILE A 141 1.72 -7.60 -3.89
C ILE A 141 2.73 -6.53 -4.27
N LEU A 142 2.52 -5.28 -3.86
CA LEU A 142 3.53 -4.22 -4.06
C LEU A 142 4.86 -4.62 -3.42
N GLY A 143 4.80 -5.18 -2.20
CA GLY A 143 5.97 -5.69 -1.52
C GLY A 143 6.66 -6.82 -2.28
N LYS A 144 5.94 -7.85 -2.71
CA LYS A 144 6.52 -8.96 -3.50
C LYS A 144 7.16 -8.43 -4.79
N LEU A 145 6.53 -7.47 -5.48
CA LEU A 145 7.11 -6.83 -6.67
C LEU A 145 8.42 -6.09 -6.35
N PHE A 146 8.47 -5.34 -5.23
CA PHE A 146 9.70 -4.67 -4.78
C PHE A 146 10.83 -5.62 -4.41
N LEU A 147 10.47 -6.82 -3.95
CA LEU A 147 11.37 -7.90 -3.55
C LEU A 147 11.71 -8.86 -4.71
N GLY A 148 11.25 -8.58 -5.92
CA GLY A 148 11.68 -9.26 -7.15
C GLY A 148 10.67 -10.24 -7.77
N ALA A 149 9.48 -10.42 -7.19
CA ALA A 149 8.41 -11.17 -7.85
C ALA A 149 8.04 -10.51 -9.17
N THR A 150 7.80 -11.29 -10.22
CA THR A 150 7.52 -10.74 -11.55
C THR A 150 6.02 -10.53 -11.78
N PRO A 151 5.63 -9.58 -12.65
CA PRO A 151 4.23 -9.45 -13.09
C PRO A 151 3.66 -10.72 -13.76
N ASP A 152 4.53 -11.62 -14.21
CA ASP A 152 4.14 -12.86 -14.87
C ASP A 152 3.90 -14.03 -13.89
N ASP A 153 4.22 -13.85 -12.62
CA ASP A 153 3.95 -14.83 -11.57
C ASP A 153 2.43 -15.09 -11.46
N GLN A 154 2.06 -16.36 -11.39
CA GLN A 154 0.66 -16.79 -11.39
C GLN A 154 -0.11 -16.21 -10.19
N HIS A 155 0.52 -16.13 -9.01
CA HIS A 155 -0.09 -15.57 -7.83
C HIS A 155 -0.24 -14.06 -7.95
N VAL A 156 0.78 -13.35 -8.45
CA VAL A 156 0.71 -11.91 -8.69
C VAL A 156 -0.45 -11.57 -9.63
N ARG A 157 -0.56 -12.26 -10.77
CA ARG A 157 -1.68 -12.05 -11.70
C ARG A 157 -3.04 -12.32 -11.06
N ALA A 158 -3.18 -13.42 -10.34
CA ALA A 158 -4.46 -13.80 -9.71
C ALA A 158 -4.93 -12.76 -8.69
N VAL A 159 -4.02 -12.24 -7.87
CA VAL A 159 -4.36 -11.19 -6.88
C VAL A 159 -4.65 -9.87 -7.57
N VAL A 160 -3.88 -9.48 -8.58
CA VAL A 160 -4.11 -8.24 -9.36
C VAL A 160 -5.49 -8.28 -10.03
N ASP A 161 -5.85 -9.38 -10.70
CA ASP A 161 -7.16 -9.52 -11.35
C ASP A 161 -8.30 -9.36 -10.33
N ARG A 162 -8.15 -9.96 -9.14
CA ARG A 162 -9.12 -9.81 -8.05
C ARG A 162 -9.20 -8.37 -7.55
N LEU A 163 -8.07 -7.68 -7.38
CA LEU A 163 -8.03 -6.28 -6.94
C LEU A 163 -8.77 -5.35 -7.91
N LEU A 164 -8.59 -5.56 -9.21
CA LEU A 164 -9.25 -4.77 -10.26
C LEU A 164 -10.78 -4.98 -10.27
N ILE A 165 -11.26 -6.17 -9.88
CA ILE A 165 -12.68 -6.50 -9.80
C ILE A 165 -13.30 -5.99 -8.50
N GLU A 166 -12.65 -6.25 -7.35
CA GLU A 166 -13.23 -5.95 -6.03
C GLU A 166 -13.00 -4.50 -5.58
N SER A 167 -12.02 -3.78 -6.14
CA SER A 167 -11.71 -2.41 -5.74
C SER A 167 -11.39 -1.48 -6.92
N PRO A 168 -12.27 -1.37 -7.93
CA PRO A 168 -12.12 -0.39 -9.01
C PRO A 168 -12.21 1.04 -8.47
N ILE A 169 -11.62 2.00 -9.19
CA ILE A 169 -11.83 3.43 -8.91
C ILE A 169 -13.28 3.78 -9.21
N ALA A 170 -14.03 4.19 -8.20
CA ALA A 170 -15.46 4.48 -8.33
C ALA A 170 -15.89 5.60 -7.38
N PHE A 171 -16.52 6.65 -7.92
CA PHE A 171 -17.13 7.71 -7.13
C PHE A 171 -18.67 7.64 -7.23
N PRO A 172 -19.42 8.02 -6.18
CA PRO A 172 -20.89 7.93 -6.16
C PRO A 172 -21.58 8.59 -7.35
N GLU A 173 -21.06 9.73 -7.81
CA GLU A 173 -21.72 10.58 -8.81
C GLU A 173 -21.30 10.22 -10.25
N SER A 174 -20.07 9.74 -10.47
CA SER A 174 -19.55 9.36 -11.79
C SER A 174 -19.98 7.95 -12.23
N ALA A 175 -20.40 7.08 -11.30
CA ALA A 175 -20.90 5.74 -11.60
C ALA A 175 -22.16 5.73 -12.50
N ARG A 176 -22.90 6.84 -12.59
CA ARG A 176 -24.04 6.97 -13.52
C ARG A 176 -23.64 7.08 -14.99
N LYS A 177 -22.36 7.35 -15.32
CA LYS A 177 -21.91 7.61 -16.69
C LYS A 177 -21.10 6.48 -17.34
N SER A 178 -20.45 5.61 -16.57
CA SER A 178 -19.45 4.67 -17.11
C SER A 178 -19.97 3.28 -17.51
N GLY A 179 -21.27 2.99 -17.39
CA GLY A 179 -21.86 1.70 -17.79
C GLY A 179 -21.41 0.47 -16.96
N ARG A 180 -20.43 0.63 -16.06
CA ARG A 180 -20.07 -0.34 -15.02
C ARG A 180 -20.91 -0.06 -13.77
N ALA A 181 -22.15 -0.52 -13.79
CA ALA A 181 -23.02 -0.46 -12.62
C ALA A 181 -22.49 -1.42 -11.55
N VAL A 182 -21.88 -0.88 -10.49
CA VAL A 182 -21.73 -1.62 -9.23
C VAL A 182 -23.10 -1.65 -8.57
N GLU A 183 -23.66 -2.84 -8.31
CA GLU A 183 -24.97 -2.97 -7.64
C GLU A 183 -24.88 -2.59 -6.15
N PHE A 184 -25.01 -1.31 -5.87
CA PHE A 184 -24.96 -0.75 -4.50
C PHE A 184 -26.03 -1.34 -3.55
N ALA A 185 -27.10 -1.91 -4.09
CA ALA A 185 -28.18 -2.52 -3.31
C ALA A 185 -27.79 -3.87 -2.64
N ALA A 186 -26.71 -4.52 -3.08
CA ALA A 186 -26.21 -5.77 -2.50
C ALA A 186 -25.32 -5.55 -1.26
N ILE A 187 -25.04 -4.29 -0.89
CA ILE A 187 -24.12 -3.92 0.20
C ILE A 187 -24.94 -3.73 1.50
N ASP A 188 -25.14 -4.82 2.25
CA ASP A 188 -26.09 -4.93 3.38
C ASP A 188 -25.82 -3.98 4.57
N GLY A 189 -26.80 -3.12 4.92
CA GLY A 189 -26.66 -1.92 5.76
C GLY A 189 -26.38 -2.10 7.27
N ARG A 190 -25.59 -3.08 7.71
CA ARG A 190 -25.21 -3.24 9.15
C ARG A 190 -23.70 -3.21 9.45
N SER A 191 -22.83 -2.99 8.46
CA SER A 191 -21.36 -3.01 8.64
C SER A 191 -20.67 -2.17 7.55
N MET A 192 -20.06 -1.00 7.82
CA MET A 192 -19.20 -0.26 6.84
C MET A 192 -19.73 -0.13 5.39
N ASN A 193 -21.02 -0.38 5.16
CA ASN A 193 -21.56 -0.85 3.88
C ASN A 193 -22.14 0.30 3.03
N HIS A 194 -21.68 1.53 3.33
CA HIS A 194 -21.92 2.73 2.53
C HIS A 194 -20.62 3.33 1.98
N ALA A 195 -19.47 2.71 2.29
CA ALA A 195 -18.19 3.12 1.73
C ALA A 195 -18.12 2.64 0.27
N VAL A 196 -18.29 3.59 -0.64
CA VAL A 196 -18.12 3.36 -2.08
C VAL A 196 -16.68 3.64 -2.52
N LYS A 197 -15.90 4.35 -1.68
CA LYS A 197 -14.50 4.66 -1.90
C LYS A 197 -13.64 3.91 -0.89
N ASN A 198 -12.51 3.42 -1.37
CA ASN A 198 -11.42 2.94 -0.53
C ASN A 198 -10.11 3.50 -1.09
N ILE A 199 -9.92 4.81 -0.90
CA ILE A 199 -8.75 5.54 -1.44
C ILE A 199 -7.44 4.97 -0.90
N TYR A 200 -7.46 4.42 0.32
CA TYR A 200 -6.32 3.71 0.87
C TYR A 200 -5.93 2.48 0.02
N ALA A 201 -6.92 1.65 -0.36
CA ALA A 201 -6.67 0.53 -1.28
C ALA A 201 -6.25 1.04 -2.67
N TRP A 202 -6.95 2.04 -3.21
CA TRP A 202 -6.64 2.57 -4.55
C TRP A 202 -5.22 3.13 -4.63
N TYR A 203 -4.69 3.73 -3.56
CA TYR A 203 -3.31 4.20 -3.50
C TYR A 203 -2.29 3.06 -3.72
N TYR A 204 -2.46 1.93 -3.04
CA TYR A 204 -1.58 0.78 -3.24
C TYR A 204 -1.84 0.06 -4.56
N ILE A 205 -3.11 -0.11 -4.96
CA ILE A 205 -3.45 -0.72 -6.26
C ILE A 205 -2.87 0.10 -7.41
N THR A 206 -2.87 1.42 -7.33
CA THR A 206 -2.25 2.30 -8.35
C THR A 206 -0.77 1.99 -8.52
N GLN A 207 -0.03 1.85 -7.42
CA GLN A 207 1.39 1.49 -7.46
C GLN A 207 1.60 0.08 -8.00
N VAL A 208 0.79 -0.90 -7.56
CA VAL A 208 0.82 -2.27 -8.11
C VAL A 208 0.59 -2.26 -9.62
N CYS A 209 -0.46 -1.59 -10.10
CA CYS A 209 -0.78 -1.50 -11.52
C CYS A 209 0.37 -0.84 -12.30
N HIS A 210 0.97 0.23 -11.77
CA HIS A 210 2.12 0.91 -12.38
C HIS A 210 3.35 0.01 -12.51
N HIS A 211 3.65 -0.78 -11.48
CA HIS A 211 4.76 -1.74 -11.50
C HIS A 211 4.47 -2.94 -12.41
N VAL A 212 3.24 -3.46 -12.40
CA VAL A 212 2.80 -4.52 -13.35
C VAL A 212 2.88 -4.04 -14.79
N GLY A 213 2.54 -2.78 -15.06
CA GLY A 213 2.65 -2.17 -16.38
C GLY A 213 1.64 -2.70 -17.40
N GLY A 214 1.99 -2.58 -18.68
CA GLY A 214 1.22 -3.14 -19.79
C GLY A 214 -0.25 -2.70 -19.84
N ARG A 215 -1.14 -3.64 -20.15
CA ARG A 215 -2.59 -3.38 -20.24
C ARG A 215 -3.20 -2.99 -18.90
N VAL A 216 -2.75 -3.63 -17.80
CA VAL A 216 -3.21 -3.34 -16.43
C VAL A 216 -2.99 -1.87 -16.08
N TRP A 217 -1.78 -1.36 -16.30
CA TRP A 217 -1.50 0.06 -16.05
C TRP A 217 -2.30 0.98 -16.95
N ARG A 218 -2.38 0.70 -18.26
CA ARG A 218 -3.10 1.58 -19.21
C ARG A 218 -4.58 1.72 -18.85
N GLU A 219 -5.24 0.63 -18.50
CA GLU A 219 -6.67 0.65 -18.11
C GLU A 219 -6.88 1.38 -16.78
N TRP A 220 -6.09 1.04 -15.75
CA TRP A 220 -6.19 1.69 -14.44
C TRP A 220 -5.88 3.19 -14.52
N ASN A 221 -4.82 3.58 -15.22
CA ASN A 221 -4.40 4.97 -15.36
C ASN A 221 -5.42 5.80 -16.17
N ALA A 222 -6.08 5.21 -17.17
CA ALA A 222 -7.14 5.89 -17.92
C ALA A 222 -8.32 6.25 -17.02
N ASP A 223 -8.76 5.31 -16.17
CA ASP A 223 -9.81 5.56 -15.19
C ASP A 223 -9.34 6.56 -14.12
N MET A 224 -8.13 6.38 -13.58
CA MET A 224 -7.55 7.25 -12.54
C MET A 224 -7.41 8.71 -12.99
N CYS A 225 -6.79 8.95 -14.14
CA CYS A 225 -6.55 10.31 -14.67
C CYS A 225 -7.83 11.01 -15.13
N THR A 226 -8.94 10.29 -15.25
CA THR A 226 -10.25 10.86 -15.58
C THR A 226 -11.06 11.10 -14.31
N LEU A 227 -11.27 10.03 -13.53
CA LEU A 227 -12.21 10.03 -12.41
C LEU A 227 -11.72 10.84 -11.21
N LEU A 228 -10.42 10.85 -10.91
CA LEU A 228 -9.92 11.68 -9.80
C LEU A 228 -10.12 13.18 -10.09
N PRO A 229 -9.64 13.74 -11.22
CA PRO A 229 -9.86 15.15 -11.53
C PRO A 229 -11.34 15.55 -11.63
N GLU A 230 -12.20 14.70 -12.22
CA GLU A 230 -13.65 14.95 -12.30
C GLU A 230 -14.33 15.06 -10.93
N ASN A 231 -13.76 14.42 -9.89
CA ASN A 231 -14.30 14.41 -8.53
C ASN A 231 -13.47 15.27 -7.56
N GLN A 232 -12.62 16.16 -8.09
CA GLN A 232 -11.93 17.18 -7.29
C GLN A 232 -12.87 18.34 -6.99
N GLU A 233 -12.85 18.85 -5.77
CA GLU A 233 -13.67 19.98 -5.34
C GLU A 233 -13.29 21.24 -6.16
N ALA A 234 -14.26 21.81 -6.90
CA ALA A 234 -13.99 22.93 -7.82
C ALA A 234 -14.12 24.33 -7.17
N GLY A 235 -14.70 24.44 -5.97
CA GLY A 235 -15.07 25.72 -5.38
C GLY A 235 -15.03 25.78 -3.85
N GLY A 236 -15.14 26.99 -3.32
CA GLY A 236 -15.15 27.25 -1.88
C GLY A 236 -13.80 27.03 -1.18
N PHE A 237 -13.85 26.86 0.14
CA PHE A 237 -12.67 26.60 0.98
C PHE A 237 -11.98 25.27 0.69
N GLU A 238 -12.72 24.32 0.09
CA GLU A 238 -12.25 22.97 -0.15
C GLU A 238 -11.70 22.77 -1.57
N ARG A 239 -11.62 23.85 -2.37
CA ARG A 239 -11.17 23.79 -3.76
C ARG A 239 -9.79 23.13 -3.87
N GLY A 240 -9.68 22.17 -4.79
CA GLY A 240 -8.45 21.41 -5.03
C GLY A 240 -8.29 20.16 -4.16
N SER A 241 -9.23 19.90 -3.23
CA SER A 241 -9.23 18.72 -2.37
C SER A 241 -10.14 17.60 -2.89
N TRP A 242 -10.10 16.45 -2.23
CA TRP A 242 -11.08 15.37 -2.41
C TRP A 242 -11.85 15.13 -1.12
N SER A 243 -13.17 14.99 -1.23
CA SER A 243 -14.05 14.78 -0.08
C SER A 243 -13.81 13.43 0.62
N PRO A 244 -13.69 13.39 1.96
CA PRO A 244 -13.59 12.14 2.71
C PRO A 244 -14.95 11.41 2.82
N ALA A 245 -16.05 12.02 2.37
CA ALA A 245 -17.38 11.41 2.46
C ALA A 245 -17.47 10.11 1.64
N HIS A 246 -18.15 9.11 2.19
CA HIS A 246 -18.31 7.78 1.57
C HIS A 246 -17.00 7.01 1.33
N ASP A 247 -15.91 7.41 1.97
CA ASP A 247 -14.66 6.64 1.98
C ASP A 247 -14.54 5.79 3.25
N LEU A 248 -14.03 4.57 3.10
CA LEU A 248 -13.85 3.60 4.17
C LEU A 248 -12.97 4.14 5.32
N TYR A 249 -11.94 4.92 4.99
CA TYR A 249 -11.01 5.51 5.95
C TYR A 249 -11.15 7.03 6.07
N GLY A 250 -11.97 7.67 5.23
CA GLY A 250 -12.19 9.12 5.23
C GLY A 250 -12.69 9.67 6.58
N VAL A 251 -13.51 8.91 7.31
CA VAL A 251 -13.97 9.31 8.66
C VAL A 251 -12.83 9.38 9.67
N LYS A 252 -11.79 8.53 9.51
CA LYS A 252 -10.63 8.48 10.41
C LYS A 252 -9.50 9.41 9.95
N GLY A 253 -9.19 9.41 8.65
CA GLY A 253 -8.08 10.18 8.07
C GLY A 253 -8.44 11.63 7.73
N GLY A 254 -9.72 11.91 7.49
CA GLY A 254 -10.20 13.24 7.11
C GLY A 254 -9.74 13.68 5.71
N ARG A 255 -10.08 14.93 5.36
CA ARG A 255 -9.86 15.50 4.02
C ARG A 255 -8.38 15.56 3.63
N LEU A 256 -7.49 15.87 4.56
CA LEU A 256 -6.05 15.95 4.28
C LEU A 256 -5.50 14.58 3.82
N PHE A 257 -5.85 13.51 4.52
CA PHE A 257 -5.49 12.14 4.15
C PHE A 257 -6.02 11.78 2.75
N THR A 258 -7.33 12.00 2.52
CA THR A 258 -7.97 11.72 1.23
C THR A 258 -7.29 12.47 0.09
N THR A 259 -7.04 13.76 0.29
CA THR A 259 -6.42 14.64 -0.71
C THR A 259 -4.98 14.24 -0.99
N ALA A 260 -4.20 13.96 0.06
CA ALA A 260 -2.81 13.55 -0.08
C ALA A 260 -2.69 12.23 -0.87
N LEU A 261 -3.49 11.22 -0.56
CA LEU A 261 -3.45 9.94 -1.29
C LEU A 261 -3.92 10.10 -2.75
N CYS A 262 -4.95 10.88 -3.02
CA CYS A 262 -5.38 11.19 -4.39
C CYS A 262 -4.26 11.90 -5.19
N ALA A 263 -3.55 12.85 -4.57
CA ALA A 263 -2.40 13.50 -5.19
C ALA A 263 -1.27 12.49 -5.45
N CYS A 264 -0.89 11.67 -4.47
CA CYS A 264 0.14 10.65 -4.64
C CYS A 264 -0.20 9.64 -5.76
N MET A 265 -1.47 9.26 -5.91
CA MET A 265 -1.92 8.41 -7.02
C MET A 265 -1.65 9.09 -8.37
N LEU A 266 -2.06 10.35 -8.54
CA LEU A 266 -1.82 11.13 -9.76
C LEU A 266 -0.32 11.37 -10.03
N GLU A 267 0.52 11.31 -9.00
CA GLU A 267 1.96 11.48 -9.08
C GLU A 267 2.76 10.18 -9.29
N THR A 268 2.10 9.01 -9.21
CA THR A 268 2.79 7.70 -9.12
C THR A 268 3.82 7.50 -10.23
N TYR A 269 3.47 7.86 -11.48
CA TYR A 269 4.36 7.68 -12.64
C TYR A 269 5.44 8.77 -12.78
N TYR A 270 5.40 9.83 -11.98
CA TYR A 270 6.50 10.80 -11.84
C TYR A 270 7.44 10.46 -10.68
N ARG A 271 6.92 9.80 -9.63
CA ARG A 271 7.66 9.47 -8.41
C ARG A 271 8.38 8.13 -8.46
N HIS A 272 7.77 7.15 -9.13
CA HIS A 272 8.30 5.80 -9.21
C HIS A 272 8.58 5.44 -10.67
N LEU A 273 9.84 5.18 -11.00
CA LEU A 273 10.15 4.52 -12.27
C LEU A 273 9.56 3.10 -12.21
N SER A 274 8.82 2.69 -13.26
CA SER A 274 8.28 1.34 -13.32
C SER A 274 9.44 0.34 -13.33
N LEU A 275 9.39 -0.64 -12.42
CA LEU A 275 10.43 -1.65 -12.25
C LEU A 275 10.60 -2.54 -13.50
N TYR A 276 9.52 -2.71 -14.26
CA TYR A 276 9.47 -3.60 -15.42
C TYR A 276 9.21 -2.85 -16.75
N GLY A 277 9.11 -1.51 -16.71
CA GLY A 277 8.76 -0.67 -17.85
C GLY A 277 9.90 -0.32 -18.83
N MET A 278 11.07 -0.96 -18.72
CA MET A 278 12.23 -0.70 -19.58
C MET A 278 12.24 -1.49 -20.91
N HIS A 279 11.07 -1.67 -21.54
CA HIS A 279 10.98 -2.27 -22.88
C HIS A 279 9.92 -1.62 -23.78
N GLU A 280 9.99 -0.31 -23.97
CA GLU A 280 9.64 0.30 -25.27
C GLU A 280 10.75 1.27 -25.67
N LYS A 281 11.79 0.72 -26.31
CA LYS A 281 12.69 1.51 -27.17
C LYS A 281 12.16 1.40 -28.61
N ASN A 282 11.88 2.58 -29.16
CA ASN A 282 11.59 2.94 -30.56
C ASN A 282 10.17 2.70 -31.08
#